data_AF-A0A7S0NC93-F1
#
_entry.id   AF-A0A7S0NC93-F1
#
_cell.length_a   1.000
_cell.length_b   1.000
_cell.length_c   1.000
_cell.angle_alpha   90.00
_cell.angle_beta   90.00
_cell.angle_gamma   90.00
#
_symmetry.space_group_name_H-M   'P 1'
#
loop_
_entity.id
_entity.type
_entity.pdbx_description
1 polymer ?
#
loop_
_entity_poly.entity_id
_entity_poly.type
_entity_poly.pdbx_seq_one_letter_code
_entity_poly.pdbx_strand_id
1 'polypeptide(L)'
;SEMNEEDLREPGSHPREPFGEPPDPAVMTLIQKASSLKAEGNALHSQKQYDQACCKYLMAQEHVMNVSHPGALDLWKSCWLNLASCHLQLLRYDEVIRACNEVVRVDPQNVKALYRRAISYRELAVFASMNGRLEEELTN
;
A
#
# COMPACT_ATOMS: atom_id res chain seq x y z
N SER A 1 -23.96 70.16 4.20
CA SER A 1 -24.98 69.18 3.82
C SER A 1 -24.82 68.96 2.33
N GLU A 2 -24.51 67.80 1.78
CA GLU A 2 -24.32 66.43 2.27
C GLU A 2 -23.22 65.84 1.36
N MET A 3 -22.22 65.16 1.92
CA MET A 3 -21.25 64.37 1.15
C MET A 3 -21.66 62.90 1.24
N ASN A 4 -21.93 62.34 0.07
CA ASN A 4 -22.24 60.97 -0.33
C ASN A 4 -22.05 59.82 0.68
N GLU A 5 -23.10 59.00 0.81
CA GLU A 5 -23.13 57.67 1.46
C GLU A 5 -22.42 56.56 0.64
N GLU A 6 -21.29 56.83 0.00
CA GLU A 6 -20.66 55.86 -0.93
C GLU A 6 -19.20 55.53 -0.60
N ASP A 7 -18.82 55.48 0.69
CA ASP A 7 -17.42 55.19 1.08
C ASP A 7 -17.24 54.24 2.28
N LEU A 8 -17.98 53.12 2.30
CA LEU A 8 -17.71 51.99 3.23
C LEU A 8 -17.79 50.63 2.54
N ARG A 9 -17.30 50.50 1.30
CA ARG A 9 -16.98 49.17 0.74
C ARG A 9 -15.55 48.79 1.07
N GLU A 10 -15.41 48.04 2.16
CA GLU A 10 -14.22 47.23 2.48
C GLU A 10 -13.75 46.44 1.23
N PRO A 11 -12.48 46.57 0.80
CA PRO A 11 -11.98 45.84 -0.35
C PRO A 11 -11.55 44.42 0.04
N GLY A 12 -12.21 43.42 -0.54
CA GLY A 12 -11.58 42.12 -0.79
C GLY A 12 -12.08 40.93 0.05
N SER A 13 -13.38 40.65 0.04
CA SER A 13 -13.90 39.31 0.33
C SER A 13 -13.72 38.38 -0.89
N HIS A 14 -12.48 37.98 -1.15
CA HIS A 14 -12.23 36.78 -1.95
C HIS A 14 -12.57 35.53 -1.10
N PRO A 15 -13.32 34.55 -1.62
CA PRO A 15 -13.48 33.28 -0.92
C PRO A 15 -12.12 32.56 -0.90
N ARG A 16 -11.50 32.46 0.28
CA ARG A 16 -10.40 31.51 0.49
C ARG A 16 -10.99 30.11 0.61
N GLU A 17 -11.20 29.44 -0.53
CA GLU A 17 -11.29 27.97 -0.60
C GLU A 17 -9.89 27.36 -0.34
N PRO A 18 -9.80 26.13 0.20
CA PRO A 18 -9.46 25.93 1.60
C PRO A 18 -7.96 25.68 1.78
N PHE A 19 -7.36 26.31 2.79
CA PHE A 19 -6.20 25.68 3.43
C PHE A 19 -6.77 24.45 4.15
N GLY A 20 -6.66 23.29 3.49
CA GLY A 20 -7.18 22.03 3.99
C GLY A 20 -6.86 21.89 5.47
N GLU A 21 -7.89 21.60 6.26
CA GLU A 21 -7.75 21.48 7.71
C GLU A 21 -6.55 20.59 8.04
N PRO A 22 -5.72 20.96 9.04
CA PRO A 22 -4.61 20.12 9.45
C PRO A 22 -5.15 18.71 9.72
N PRO A 23 -4.45 17.66 9.27
CA PRO A 23 -4.96 16.30 9.40
C PRO A 23 -5.28 16.01 10.86
N ASP A 24 -6.45 15.40 11.09
CA ASP A 24 -6.92 15.03 12.43
C ASP A 24 -5.76 14.38 13.23
N PRO A 25 -5.45 14.87 14.44
CA PRO A 25 -4.46 14.24 15.32
C PRO A 25 -4.64 12.72 15.47
N ALA A 26 -5.88 12.22 15.39
CA ALA A 26 -6.19 10.79 15.37
C ALA A 26 -5.65 10.10 14.11
N VAL A 27 -5.79 10.70 12.93
CA VAL A 27 -5.23 10.21 11.66
C VAL A 27 -3.72 10.13 11.73
N MET A 28 -3.06 11.17 12.24
CA MET A 28 -1.61 11.19 12.40
C MET A 28 -1.13 10.11 13.38
N THR A 29 -1.88 9.88 14.46
CA THR A 29 -1.59 8.80 15.42
C THR A 29 -1.69 7.42 14.78
N LEU A 30 -2.70 7.19 13.92
CA LEU A 30 -2.85 5.93 13.18
C LEU A 30 -1.69 5.71 12.21
N ILE A 31 -1.33 6.73 11.44
CA ILE A 31 -0.19 6.68 10.51
C ILE A 31 1.10 6.38 11.27
N GLN A 32 1.32 7.00 12.42
CA GLN A 32 2.51 6.77 13.24
C GLN A 32 2.56 5.32 13.77
N LYS A 33 1.45 4.80 14.29
CA LYS A 33 1.35 3.41 14.75
C LYS A 33 1.65 2.43 13.63
N ALA A 34 1.02 2.63 12.47
CA ALA A 34 1.24 1.79 11.32
C ALA A 34 2.68 1.88 10.79
N SER A 35 3.30 3.07 10.85
CA SER A 35 4.72 3.26 10.50
C SER A 35 5.66 2.47 11.41
N SER A 36 5.38 2.45 12.72
CA SER A 36 6.13 1.64 13.70
C SER A 36 5.99 0.15 13.39
N LEU A 37 4.77 -0.34 13.17
CA LEU A 37 4.52 -1.74 12.84
C LEU A 37 5.21 -2.15 11.53
N LYS A 38 5.20 -1.28 10.51
CA LYS A 38 5.96 -1.50 9.28
C LYS A 38 7.47 -1.58 9.56
N ALA A 39 8.02 -0.73 10.43
CA ALA A 39 9.43 -0.77 10.78
C ALA A 39 9.81 -2.07 11.51
N GLU A 40 8.97 -2.54 12.44
CA GLU A 40 9.11 -3.87 13.06
C GLU A 40 9.06 -5.00 12.02
N GLY A 41 8.11 -4.93 11.08
CA GLY A 41 8.02 -5.86 9.96
C GLY A 41 9.29 -5.88 9.11
N ASN A 42 9.87 -4.71 8.83
CA ASN A 42 11.14 -4.61 8.09
C ASN A 42 12.30 -5.24 8.86
N ALA A 43 12.35 -5.06 10.19
CA ALA A 43 13.36 -5.69 11.03
C ALA A 43 13.24 -7.22 10.98
N LEU A 44 12.02 -7.76 11.11
CA LEU A 44 11.76 -9.21 10.99
C LEU A 44 12.08 -9.73 9.58
N HIS A 45 11.76 -8.96 8.54
CA HIS A 45 12.10 -9.30 7.15
C HIS A 45 13.61 -9.45 6.96
N SER A 46 14.40 -8.51 7.51
CA SER A 46 15.86 -8.58 7.47
C SER A 46 16.44 -9.80 8.21
N GLN A 47 15.72 -10.30 9.22
CA GLN A 47 16.05 -11.51 9.97
C GLN A 47 15.52 -12.80 9.29
N LYS A 48 14.96 -12.69 8.09
CA LYS A 48 14.32 -13.79 7.33
C LYS A 48 13.12 -14.42 8.04
N GLN A 49 12.54 -13.75 9.03
CA GLN A 49 11.33 -14.18 9.73
C GLN A 49 10.09 -13.71 8.97
N TYR A 50 9.88 -14.27 7.78
CA TYR A 50 8.90 -13.75 6.81
C TYR A 50 7.45 -13.84 7.28
N ASP A 51 7.03 -14.95 7.91
CA ASP A 51 5.67 -15.07 8.42
C ASP A 51 5.37 -14.06 9.54
N GLN A 52 6.34 -13.81 10.43
CA GLN A 52 6.20 -12.79 11.48
C GLN A 52 6.18 -11.38 10.89
N ALA A 53 7.04 -11.12 9.89
CA ALA A 53 7.04 -9.87 9.15
C ALA A 53 5.68 -9.62 8.46
N CYS A 54 5.08 -10.65 7.85
CA CYS A 54 3.74 -10.57 7.25
C CYS A 54 2.70 -10.11 8.28
N CYS A 55 2.69 -10.73 9.47
CA CYS A 55 1.77 -10.35 10.54
C CYS A 55 1.88 -8.85 10.86
N LYS A 56 3.11 -8.32 11.01
CA LYS A 56 3.32 -6.90 11.27
C LYS A 56 2.85 -5.98 10.15
N TYR A 57 3.05 -6.35 8.88
CA TYR A 57 2.55 -5.56 7.75
C TYR A 57 1.02 -5.56 7.66
N LEU A 58 0.37 -6.69 7.95
CA LEU A 58 -1.10 -6.78 7.97
C LEU A 58 -1.67 -5.89 9.09
N MET A 59 -1.10 -5.97 10.30
CA MET A 59 -1.49 -5.09 11.41
C MET A 59 -1.28 -3.60 11.06
N ALA A 60 -0.19 -3.26 10.37
CA ALA A 60 0.02 -1.90 9.91
C ALA A 60 -1.08 -1.43 8.95
N GLN A 61 -1.55 -2.30 8.05
CA GLN A 61 -2.60 -1.98 7.09
C GLN A 61 -3.96 -1.75 7.75
N GLU A 62 -4.32 -2.53 8.77
CA GLU A 62 -5.58 -2.36 9.51
C GLU A 62 -5.74 -0.94 10.06
N HIS A 63 -4.64 -0.31 10.48
CA HIS A 63 -4.64 1.06 10.97
C HIS A 63 -4.80 2.13 9.88
N VAL A 64 -4.47 1.84 8.62
CA VAL A 64 -4.48 2.84 7.53
C VAL A 64 -5.48 2.55 6.41
N MET A 65 -6.14 1.39 6.39
CA MET A 65 -7.00 0.97 5.27
C MET A 65 -8.23 1.87 5.04
N ASN A 66 -8.72 2.53 6.08
CA ASN A 66 -9.88 3.44 6.03
C ASN A 66 -9.49 4.91 6.25
N VAL A 67 -8.20 5.23 6.12
CA VAL A 67 -7.68 6.57 6.37
C VAL A 67 -7.45 7.28 5.03
N SER A 68 -8.28 8.27 4.74
CA SER A 68 -8.13 9.15 3.57
C SER A 68 -7.03 10.18 3.80
N HIS A 69 -5.77 9.75 3.72
CA HIS A 69 -4.59 10.61 3.83
C HIS A 69 -3.48 10.12 2.89
N PRO A 70 -2.78 11.00 2.16
CA PRO A 70 -1.72 10.59 1.23
C PRO A 70 -0.62 9.73 1.89
N GLY A 71 -0.20 10.12 3.09
CA GLY A 71 0.78 9.34 3.88
C GLY A 71 0.26 7.96 4.31
N ALA A 72 -1.06 7.82 4.54
CA ALA A 72 -1.67 6.52 4.83
C ALA A 72 -1.69 5.63 3.59
N LEU A 73 -2.00 6.20 2.41
CA LEU A 73 -1.96 5.50 1.12
C LEU A 73 -0.55 5.02 0.77
N ASP A 74 0.47 5.86 0.97
CA ASP A 74 1.87 5.47 0.73
C ASP A 74 2.34 4.36 1.68
N LEU A 75 1.91 4.43 2.93
CA LEU A 75 2.19 3.37 3.90
C LEU A 75 1.47 2.07 3.52
N TRP A 76 0.21 2.14 3.13
CA TRP A 76 -0.59 1.01 2.68
C TRP A 76 0.05 0.32 1.48
N LYS A 77 0.48 1.08 0.46
CA LYS A 77 1.22 0.56 -0.72
C LYS A 77 2.52 -0.11 -0.28
N SER A 78 3.27 0.53 0.62
CA SER A 78 4.53 -0.02 1.13
C SER A 78 4.34 -1.35 1.86
N CYS A 79 3.29 -1.47 2.67
CA CYS A 79 2.98 -2.71 3.38
C CYS A 79 2.61 -3.84 2.42
N TRP A 80 1.78 -3.58 1.40
CA TRP A 80 1.49 -4.57 0.37
C TRP A 80 2.73 -5.02 -0.42
N LEU A 81 3.60 -4.07 -0.79
CA LEU A 81 4.85 -4.41 -1.43
C LEU A 81 5.72 -5.27 -0.51
N ASN A 82 5.80 -4.98 0.77
CA ASN A 82 6.61 -5.79 1.68
C ASN A 82 6.00 -7.17 1.94
N LEU A 83 4.67 -7.29 2.01
CA LEU A 83 3.96 -8.57 2.02
C LEU A 83 4.28 -9.39 0.77
N ALA A 84 4.19 -8.79 -0.42
CA ALA A 84 4.58 -9.44 -1.67
C ALA A 84 6.05 -9.91 -1.63
N SER A 85 6.94 -9.14 -1.00
CA SER A 85 8.33 -9.54 -0.78
C SER A 85 8.44 -10.76 0.12
N CYS A 86 7.75 -10.79 1.27
CA CYS A 86 7.73 -11.94 2.17
C CYS A 86 7.18 -13.19 1.48
N HIS A 87 6.04 -13.07 0.79
CA HIS A 87 5.42 -14.19 0.10
C HIS A 87 6.30 -14.75 -1.01
N LEU A 88 7.06 -13.89 -1.70
CA LEU A 88 8.03 -14.33 -2.69
C LEU A 88 9.15 -15.17 -2.07
N GLN A 89 9.64 -14.77 -0.88
CA GLN A 89 10.64 -15.56 -0.14
C GLN A 89 10.09 -16.89 0.38
N LEU A 90 8.78 -16.95 0.63
CA LEU A 90 8.06 -18.16 1.06
C LEU A 90 7.55 -19.00 -0.12
N LEU A 91 7.85 -18.62 -1.37
CA LEU A 91 7.37 -19.27 -2.60
C LEU A 91 5.84 -19.36 -2.71
N ARG A 92 5.12 -18.46 -2.03
CA ARG A 92 3.64 -18.36 -2.06
C ARG A 92 3.20 -17.43 -3.19
N TYR A 93 3.33 -17.90 -4.43
CA TYR A 93 3.19 -17.05 -5.63
C TYR A 93 1.80 -16.46 -5.83
N ASP A 94 0.73 -17.18 -5.47
CA ASP A 94 -0.64 -16.65 -5.54
C ASP A 94 -0.84 -15.46 -4.60
N GLU A 95 -0.28 -15.51 -3.39
CA GLU A 95 -0.30 -14.42 -2.42
C GLU A 95 0.51 -13.21 -2.93
N VAL A 96 1.63 -13.43 -3.61
CA VAL A 96 2.40 -12.34 -4.25
C VAL A 96 1.54 -11.64 -5.29
N ILE A 97 0.84 -12.39 -6.15
CA ILE A 97 -0.03 -11.83 -7.19
C ILE A 97 -1.15 -11.01 -6.57
N ARG A 98 -1.83 -11.55 -5.54
CA ARG A 98 -2.88 -10.83 -4.80
C ARG A 98 -2.35 -9.52 -4.22
N ALA A 99 -1.23 -9.56 -3.50
CA ALA A 99 -0.62 -8.38 -2.91
C ALA A 99 -0.19 -7.33 -3.96
N CYS A 100 0.37 -7.77 -5.09
CA CYS A 100 0.77 -6.86 -6.17
C CYS A 100 -0.44 -6.25 -6.87
N ASN A 101 -1.55 -6.97 -7.02
CA ASN A 101 -2.77 -6.46 -7.64
C ASN A 101 -3.39 -5.31 -6.83
N GLU A 102 -3.35 -5.39 -5.49
CA GLU A 102 -3.80 -4.28 -4.64
C GLU A 102 -2.98 -3.01 -4.90
N VAL A 103 -1.66 -3.12 -5.02
CA VAL A 103 -0.79 -1.96 -5.33
C VAL A 103 -1.06 -1.44 -6.75
N VAL A 104 -1.13 -2.33 -7.75
CA VAL A 104 -1.35 -1.94 -9.15
C VAL A 104 -2.71 -1.28 -9.36
N ARG A 105 -3.73 -1.61 -8.55
CA ARG A 105 -5.05 -0.97 -8.61
C ARG A 105 -4.99 0.52 -8.29
N VAL A 106 -4.08 0.95 -7.41
CA VAL A 106 -3.93 2.37 -7.01
C VAL A 106 -2.72 3.04 -7.67
N ASP A 107 -1.70 2.28 -8.03
CA ASP A 107 -0.46 2.73 -8.66
C ASP A 107 -0.08 1.77 -9.79
N PRO A 108 -0.72 1.90 -10.98
CA PRO A 108 -0.53 0.97 -12.09
C PRO A 108 0.90 0.92 -12.64
N GLN A 109 1.71 1.96 -12.38
CA GLN A 109 3.08 2.06 -12.86
C GLN A 109 4.10 1.61 -11.81
N ASN A 110 3.66 1.01 -10.70
CA ASN A 110 4.55 0.55 -9.65
C ASN A 110 5.46 -0.59 -10.13
N VAL A 111 6.70 -0.25 -10.49
CA VAL A 111 7.69 -1.19 -11.05
C VAL A 111 7.92 -2.40 -10.14
N LYS A 112 7.95 -2.20 -8.81
CA LYS A 112 8.17 -3.29 -7.85
C LYS A 112 7.02 -4.29 -7.85
N ALA A 113 5.77 -3.81 -7.89
CA ALA A 113 4.59 -4.67 -7.96
C ALA A 113 4.53 -5.42 -9.29
N LEU A 114 4.74 -4.72 -10.41
CA LEU A 114 4.73 -5.32 -11.75
C LEU A 114 5.80 -6.41 -11.90
N TYR A 115 7.03 -6.11 -11.46
CA TYR A 115 8.14 -7.06 -11.53
C TYR A 115 7.88 -8.33 -10.72
N ARG A 116 7.45 -8.19 -9.46
CA ARG A 116 7.16 -9.33 -8.59
C ARG A 116 5.99 -10.17 -9.10
N ARG A 117 4.93 -9.51 -9.58
CA ARG A 117 3.78 -10.17 -10.19
C ARG A 117 4.19 -10.98 -11.43
N ALA A 118 5.04 -10.41 -12.29
CA ALA A 118 5.53 -11.10 -13.49
C ALA A 118 6.36 -12.35 -13.14
N ILE A 119 7.24 -12.27 -12.14
CA ILE A 119 7.98 -13.43 -11.65
C ILE A 119 7.01 -14.51 -11.15
N SER A 120 6.04 -14.14 -10.32
CA SER A 120 5.08 -15.10 -9.77
C SER A 120 4.26 -15.81 -10.84
N TYR A 121 3.82 -15.11 -11.89
CA TYR A 121 3.14 -15.76 -13.02
C TYR A 121 4.03 -16.76 -13.74
N ARG A 122 5.32 -16.42 -13.95
CA ARG A 122 6.28 -17.33 -14.58
C ARG A 122 6.46 -18.57 -13.73
N GLU A 123 6.69 -18.42 -12.43
CA GLU A 123 6.90 -19.57 -11.54
C GLU A 123 5.67 -20.50 -11.54
N LEU A 124 4.45 -19.95 -11.39
CA LEU A 124 3.22 -20.74 -11.43
C LEU A 124 3.04 -21.50 -12.75
N ALA A 125 3.34 -20.87 -13.89
CA ALA A 125 3.27 -21.53 -15.20
C ALA A 125 4.27 -22.68 -15.31
N VAL A 126 5.48 -22.52 -14.78
CA VAL A 126 6.50 -23.59 -14.73
C VAL A 126 6.00 -24.75 -13.86
N PHE A 127 5.50 -24.49 -12.64
CA PHE A 127 4.95 -25.52 -11.77
C PHE A 127 3.80 -26.30 -12.43
N ALA A 128 2.87 -25.61 -13.08
CA ALA A 128 1.77 -26.26 -13.80
C ALA A 128 2.28 -27.17 -14.93
N SER A 129 3.27 -26.72 -15.71
CA SER A 129 3.86 -27.52 -16.79
C SER A 129 4.60 -28.76 -16.28
N MET A 130 5.28 -28.66 -15.14
CA MET A 130 5.99 -29.78 -14.51
C MET A 130 5.02 -30.83 -13.99
N ASN A 131 3.92 -30.41 -13.36
CA ASN A 131 2.90 -31.32 -12.85
C ASN A 131 2.25 -32.14 -13.98
N GLY A 132 1.94 -31.51 -15.11
CA GLY A 132 1.38 -32.23 -16.28
C GLY A 132 2.34 -33.31 -16.81
N ARG A 133 3.64 -33.03 -16.87
CA ARG A 133 4.66 -34.01 -17.30
C ARG A 133 4.78 -35.19 -16.33
N LEU A 134 4.72 -34.93 -15.02
CA LEU A 134 4.77 -35.98 -14.00
C LEU A 134 3.55 -36.90 -14.08
N GLU A 135 2.36 -36.34 -14.35
CA GLU A 135 1.14 -37.13 -14.53
C GLU A 135 1.23 -38.04 -15.76
N GLU A 136 1.79 -37.57 -16.87
CA GLU A 136 2.05 -38.38 -18.08
C GLU A 136 3.08 -39.50 -17.84
N GLU A 137 4.14 -39.24 -17.06
CA GLU A 137 5.14 -40.26 -16.71
C GLU A 137 4.58 -41.33 -15.76
N LEU A 138 3.68 -40.98 -14.84
CA LEU A 138 3.07 -41.92 -13.90
C LEU A 138 1.94 -42.78 -14.50
N THR A 139 1.42 -42.38 -15.67
CA THR A 139 0.30 -43.06 -16.34
C THR A 139 0.76 -43.96 -17.50
N ASN A 140 2.05 -43.93 -17.86
CA ASN A 140 2.71 -44.86 -18.80
C ASN A 140 3.50 -45.95 -18.07
#